data_AF-A0A935LPL0-F1
#
_entry.id   AF-A0A935LPL0-F1
#
_cell.length_a   1.000
_cell.length_b   1.000
_cell.length_c   1.000
_cell.angle_alpha   90.00
_cell.angle_beta   90.00
_cell.angle_gamma   90.00
#
_symmetry.space_group_name_H-M   'P 1'
#
loop_
_entity.id
_entity.type
_entity.pdbx_description
1 polymer ?
#
loop_
_entity_poly.entity_id
_entity_poly.type
_entity_poly.pdbx_seq_one_letter_code
_entity_poly.pdbx_strand_id
1 'polypeptide(L)' 'MEAKLLNYYQDVLDKISKADAPTFRKEMRKAFKRLVPTEREALKQWFRSACLCRIPDRDLQPSSVPSNGPDQLK' A
#
# COMPACT_ATOMS: atom_id res chain seq x y z
N MET A 1 12.30 20.26 -2.18
CA MET A 1 13.09 19.35 -3.05
C MET A 1 12.60 17.89 -2.97
N GLU A 2 11.41 17.64 -2.41
CA GLU A 2 10.91 16.28 -2.05
C GLU A 2 10.33 15.48 -3.23
N ALA A 3 9.64 16.12 -4.18
CA ALA A 3 8.97 15.41 -5.30
C ALA A 3 9.88 14.55 -6.21
N LYS A 4 11.20 14.77 -6.20
CA LYS A 4 12.15 13.99 -7.01
C LYS A 4 12.24 12.53 -6.54
N LEU A 5 12.17 12.29 -5.24
CA LEU A 5 12.33 10.94 -4.67
C LEU A 5 11.06 10.11 -4.89
N LEU A 6 9.89 10.74 -4.74
CA LEU A 6 8.59 10.15 -5.07
C LEU A 6 8.55 9.70 -6.54
N ASN A 7 8.87 10.60 -7.49
CA ASN A 7 8.86 10.26 -8.92
C ASN A 7 9.84 9.14 -9.26
N TYR A 8 11.03 9.14 -8.66
CA TYR A 8 12.00 8.05 -8.84
C TYR A 8 11.40 6.71 -8.42
N TYR A 9 10.78 6.63 -7.24
CA TYR A 9 10.18 5.39 -6.76
C TYR A 9 8.96 4.98 -7.58
N GLN A 10 8.14 5.91 -8.07
CA GLN A 10 7.02 5.60 -8.95
C GLN A 10 7.49 4.95 -10.27
N ASP A 11 8.51 5.52 -10.93
CA ASP A 11 9.06 4.96 -12.17
C ASP A 11 9.70 3.56 -11.96
N VAL A 12 10.48 3.40 -10.89
CA VAL A 12 11.09 2.11 -10.55
C VAL A 12 10.02 1.06 -10.24
N LEU A 13 9.01 1.42 -9.45
CA LEU A 13 7.94 0.49 -9.07
C LEU A 13 7.06 0.12 -10.26
N ASP A 14 6.79 1.05 -11.19
CA ASP A 14 6.05 0.76 -12.42
C ASP A 14 6.77 -0.28 -13.27
N LYS A 15 8.07 -0.09 -13.53
CA LYS A 15 8.89 -0.99 -14.34
C LYS A 15 8.98 -2.40 -13.76
N ILE A 16 9.11 -2.50 -12.44
CA ILE A 16 9.34 -3.80 -11.76
C ILE A 16 8.02 -4.51 -11.45
N SER A 17 6.90 -3.78 -11.33
CA SER A 17 5.60 -4.33 -10.93
C SER A 17 5.14 -5.55 -11.73
N LYS A 18 5.46 -5.60 -13.02
CA LYS A 18 5.09 -6.70 -13.94
C LYS A 18 6.19 -7.74 -14.13
N ALA A 19 7.41 -7.44 -13.71
CA ALA A 19 8.59 -8.26 -13.98
C ALA A 19 8.97 -9.15 -12.80
N ASP A 20 8.96 -8.62 -11.58
CA ASP A 20 9.50 -9.34 -10.42
C ASP A 20 8.82 -8.93 -9.10
N ALA A 21 7.91 -9.78 -8.62
CA ALA A 21 7.19 -9.58 -7.37
C ALA A 21 8.09 -9.48 -6.10
N PRO A 22 9.14 -10.30 -5.92
CA PRO A 22 9.99 -10.18 -4.73
C PRO A 22 10.79 -8.86 -4.71
N THR A 23 11.31 -8.43 -5.86
CA THR A 23 12.03 -7.15 -6.00
C THR A 23 11.08 -5.98 -5.82
N PHE A 24 9.87 -6.04 -6.38
CA PHE A 24 8.83 -5.03 -6.16
C PHE A 24 8.56 -4.80 -4.66
N ARG A 25 8.36 -5.87 -3.88
CA ARG A 25 8.16 -5.77 -2.42
C ARG A 25 9.38 -5.21 -1.68
N LYS A 26 10.59 -5.47 -2.17
CA LYS A 26 11.84 -4.94 -1.59
C LYS A 26 11.96 -3.44 -1.83
N GLU A 27 11.71 -2.98 -3.05
CA GLU A 27 11.77 -1.57 -3.41
C GLU A 27 10.62 -0.76 -2.77
N MET A 28 9.42 -1.33 -2.64
CA MET A 28 8.35 -0.72 -1.85
C MET A 28 8.77 -0.48 -0.40
N ARG A 29 9.36 -1.48 0.27
CA ARG A 29 9.84 -1.31 1.65
C ARG A 29 10.92 -0.23 1.76
N LYS A 30 11.81 -0.11 0.77
CA LYS A 30 12.80 0.97 0.72
C LYS A 30 12.15 2.33 0.54
N ALA A 31 11.17 2.46 -0.36
CA ALA A 31 10.42 3.69 -0.58
C ALA A 31 9.75 4.15 0.73
N PHE A 32 9.04 3.24 1.43
CA PHE A 32 8.41 3.55 2.72
C PHE A 32 9.40 3.92 3.82
N LYS A 33 10.64 3.42 3.78
CA LYS A 33 11.68 3.81 4.75
C LYS A 33 12.25 5.20 4.47
N ARG A 34 12.29 5.64 3.21
CA ARG A 34 12.91 6.91 2.80
C ARG A 34 11.95 8.07 2.62
N LEU A 35 10.71 7.80 2.25
CA LEU A 35 9.69 8.83 2.02
C LEU A 35 9.08 9.33 3.33
N VAL A 36 8.75 10.62 3.36
CA VAL A 36 8.00 11.24 4.47
C VAL A 36 6.53 10.79 4.45
N PRO A 37 5.76 10.93 5.55
CA PRO A 37 4.37 10.47 5.62
C PRO A 37 3.51 10.95 4.45
N THR A 38 3.59 12.24 4.09
CA THR A 38 2.84 12.85 2.97
C THR A 38 3.16 12.20 1.63
N GLU A 39 4.43 11.90 1.38
CA GLU A 39 4.88 11.23 0.16
C GLU A 39 4.45 9.76 0.12
N ARG A 40 4.38 9.08 1.27
CA ARG A 40 3.87 7.70 1.34
C ARG A 40 2.40 7.66 0.94
N GLU A 41 1.60 8.64 1.35
CA GLU A 41 0.21 8.74 0.93
C GLU A 41 0.09 8.97 -0.57
N ALA A 42 0.89 9.88 -1.13
CA ALA A 42 0.95 10.09 -2.58
C ALA A 42 1.37 8.82 -3.33
N LEU A 43 2.34 8.05 -2.80
CA LEU A 43 2.77 6.78 -3.40
C LEU A 43 1.67 5.72 -3.34
N LYS A 44 0.93 5.61 -2.23
CA LYS A 44 -0.24 4.72 -2.09
C LYS A 44 -1.35 5.09 -3.06
N GLN A 45 -1.64 6.39 -3.20
CA GLN A 45 -2.67 6.90 -4.11
C GLN A 45 -2.29 6.56 -5.55
N TRP A 46 -1.05 6.87 -5.96
CA TRP A 46 -0.53 6.50 -7.27
C TRP A 46 -0.62 5.00 -7.52
N PHE A 47 -0.23 4.17 -6.55
CA PHE A 47 -0.27 2.71 -6.69
C PHE A 47 -1.68 2.17 -6.95
N ARG A 48 -2.70 2.76 -6.29
CA ARG A 48 -4.12 2.46 -6.55
C ARG A 48 -4.58 2.93 -7.93
N SER A 49 -4.18 4.14 -8.35
CA SER A 49 -4.53 4.72 -9.64
C SER A 49 -3.85 4.02 -10.83
N ALA A 50 -2.61 3.56 -10.68
CA ALA A 50 -1.84 2.85 -11.70
C ALA A 50 -2.32 1.40 -11.93
N CYS A 51 -3.37 0.95 -11.23
CA CYS A 51 -3.94 -0.39 -11.31
C CYS A 51 -2.94 -1.55 -11.06
N LEU A 52 -1.83 -1.29 -10.37
CA LEU A 52 -0.83 -2.31 -10.04
C LEU A 52 -1.32 -3.29 -8.97
N CYS A 53 -2.35 -2.91 -8.23
CA CYS A 53 -3.11 -3.77 -7.33
C CYS A 53 -4.53 -3.95 -7.84
N ARG A 54 -4.73 -4.83 -8.81
CA ARG A 54 -6.00 -5.57 -8.89
C ARG A 54 -6.00 -6.62 -7.75
N ILE A 55 -5.84 -6.17 -6.51
CA ILE A 55 -6.13 -6.98 -5.33
C ILE A 55 -7.64 -6.81 -5.16
N PRO A 56 -8.45 -7.88 -5.32
CA PRO A 56 -9.87 -7.78 -5.06
C PRO A 56 -10.05 -7.25 -3.64
N ASP A 57 -10.96 -6.29 -3.48
CA ASP A 57 -11.34 -5.55 -2.27
C ASP A 57 -11.65 -6.41 -1.01
N ARG A 58 -11.55 -7.75 -1.12
CA ARG A 58 -11.83 -8.70 -0.06
C ARG A 58 -10.82 -8.73 1.09
N ASP A 59 -9.59 -8.22 0.93
CA ASP A 59 -8.54 -8.28 1.98
C ASP A 59 -8.36 -6.97 2.76
N LEU A 60 -9.15 -5.92 2.46
CA LEU A 60 -9.14 -4.64 3.18
C LEU A 60 -10.35 -4.49 4.12
N GLN A 61 -11.04 -5.57 4.48
CA GLN A 61 -11.95 -5.48 5.61
C GLN A 61 -11.12 -5.20 6.88
N PRO A 62 -11.35 -4.08 7.59
CA PRO A 62 -10.95 -4.02 8.97
C PRO A 62 -11.64 -5.20 9.63
N SER A 63 -10.86 -6.06 10.30
CA SER A 63 -11.41 -7.10 11.16
C SER A 63 -12.27 -6.41 12.21
N SER A 64 -13.56 -6.26 11.92
CA SER A 64 -14.60 -6.00 12.90
C SER A 64 -14.64 -7.27 13.75
N VAL A 65 -13.79 -7.31 14.76
CA VAL A 65 -13.92 -8.24 15.88
C VAL A 65 -15.39 -8.28 16.29
N PRO A 66 -16.06 -9.44 16.27
CA PRO A 66 -17.34 -9.54 16.96
C PRO A 66 -17.02 -9.42 18.46
N SER A 67 -17.20 -8.21 19.00
CA SER A 67 -17.40 -8.00 20.43
C SER A 67 -18.65 -8.77 20.84
N ASN A 68 -18.49 -10.05 21.15
CA ASN A 68 -19.46 -10.78 21.96
C ASN A 68 -19.42 -10.17 23.37
N GLY A 69 -20.22 -9.14 23.57
CA GLY A 69 -20.62 -8.64 24.88
C GLY A 69 -21.68 -9.56 25.50
N PRO A 70 -21.73 -9.65 26.85
CA PRO A 70 -22.38 -10.74 27.56
C PRO A 70 -23.88 -10.52 27.74
N ASP A 71 -24.58 -11.62 28.05
CA ASP A 71 -25.76 -11.70 28.90
C ASP A 71 -26.93 -10.75 28.56
N GLN A 72 -28.03 -11.30 28.04
CA GLN A 72 -29.36 -10.88 28.47
C GLN A 72 -30.33 -12.06 28.46
N LEU A 73 -30.49 -12.59 29.66
CA LEU A 73 -31.68 -13.18 30.26
C LEU A 73 -33.01 -12.64 29.66
N LYS A 74 -33.85 -13.53 29.12
CA LYS A 74 -35.29 -13.53 29.36
C LYS A 74 -35.94 -14.87 29.06
#